data_AF-A0A3Q4BLQ9-F1
#
_entry.id   AF-A0A3Q4BLQ9-F1
#
_cell.length_a   1.000
_cell.length_b   1.000
_cell.length_c   1.000
_cell.angle_alpha   90.00
_cell.angle_beta   90.00
_cell.angle_gamma   90.00
#
_symmetry.space_group_name_H-M   'P 1'
#
loop_
_entity.id
_entity.type
_entity.pdbx_description
1 polymer ?
#
loop_
_entity_poly.entity_id
_entity_poly.type
_entity_poly.pdbx_seq_one_letter_code
_entity_poly.pdbx_strand_id
1 'polypeptide(L)'
;GEPGFKPTVQVLPPSTRECRNVKDDKRKKTLVCLASGFYPDHVSVSWQVNGEGVTEGVATDSAALQQKGERFYDITSRLRVPEEKWSNPSSQFTCSVSFFNGTVNLCLVTVTQCAGTLRLRRISSVC
;
A
#
# COMPACT_ATOMS: atom_id res chain seq x y z
N GLY A 1 18.54 5.14 -25.03
CA GLY A 1 17.92 5.26 -23.71
C GLY A 1 17.43 3.89 -23.31
N GLU A 2 17.66 3.48 -22.06
CA GLU A 2 17.24 2.17 -21.57
C GLU A 2 15.71 2.13 -21.32
N PRO A 3 15.00 1.01 -21.54
CA PRO A 3 13.57 0.92 -21.30
C PRO A 3 13.25 1.03 -19.80
N GLY A 4 12.28 1.87 -19.45
CA GLY A 4 11.73 1.93 -18.09
C GLY A 4 10.77 0.78 -17.81
N PHE A 5 10.82 0.20 -16.61
CA PHE A 5 9.93 -0.86 -16.16
C PHE A 5 8.96 -0.34 -15.11
N LYS A 6 7.66 -0.50 -15.36
CA LYS A 6 6.58 -0.06 -14.46
C LYS A 6 6.53 -0.90 -13.17
N PRO A 7 6.24 -0.30 -12.01
CA PRO A 7 6.08 -1.05 -10.77
C PRO A 7 4.83 -1.92 -10.79
N THR A 8 4.90 -3.08 -10.14
CA THR A 8 3.74 -3.82 -9.65
C THR A 8 3.42 -3.34 -8.25
N VAL A 9 2.19 -2.90 -7.99
CA VAL A 9 1.82 -2.31 -6.69
C VAL A 9 0.78 -3.17 -5.98
N GLN A 10 0.98 -3.40 -4.69
CA GLN A 10 0.09 -4.18 -3.84
C GLN A 10 -0.08 -3.51 -2.48
N VAL A 11 -1.30 -3.48 -1.97
CA VAL A 11 -1.60 -3.06 -0.59
C VAL A 11 -1.91 -4.28 0.27
N LEU A 12 -1.13 -4.47 1.31
CA LEU A 12 -1.23 -5.56 2.27
C LEU A 12 -1.98 -5.09 3.53
N PRO A 13 -2.87 -5.94 4.08
CA PRO A 13 -3.54 -5.67 5.35
C PRO A 13 -2.57 -5.66 6.54
N PRO A 14 -3.01 -5.12 7.70
CA PRO A 14 -2.40 -5.39 9.00
C PRO A 14 -2.17 -6.88 9.20
N SER A 15 -1.06 -7.19 9.86
CA SER A 15 -0.72 -8.58 10.16
C SER A 15 -1.74 -9.20 11.12
N THR A 16 -1.89 -10.53 11.07
CA THR A 16 -2.77 -11.26 12.01
C THR A 16 -2.41 -11.02 13.47
N ARG A 17 -1.13 -10.78 13.78
CA ARG A 17 -0.67 -10.41 15.12
C ARG A 17 -1.17 -9.03 15.54
N GLU A 18 -1.06 -8.04 14.66
CA GLU A 18 -1.59 -6.68 14.89
C GLU A 18 -3.12 -6.67 14.98
N CYS A 19 -3.81 -7.54 14.23
CA CYS A 19 -5.25 -7.74 14.38
C CYS A 19 -5.63 -8.31 15.76
N ARG A 20 -4.84 -9.23 16.33
CA ARG A 20 -5.12 -9.87 17.63
C ARG A 20 -4.70 -9.04 18.85
N ASN A 21 -3.79 -8.09 18.65
CA ASN A 21 -3.28 -7.26 19.74
C ASN A 21 -4.28 -6.15 20.10
N VAL A 22 -5.14 -6.43 21.08
CA VAL A 22 -6.11 -5.48 21.64
C VAL A 22 -5.46 -4.45 22.59
N LYS A 23 -4.17 -4.64 22.92
CA LYS A 23 -3.40 -3.82 23.88
C LYS A 23 -2.60 -2.67 23.25
N ASP A 24 -2.71 -2.43 21.95
CA ASP A 24 -2.07 -1.26 21.33
C ASP A 24 -2.82 -0.02 21.87
N ASP A 25 -2.17 0.83 22.66
CA ASP A 25 -2.77 1.92 23.48
C ASP A 25 -3.62 2.95 22.71
N LYS A 26 -3.73 2.81 21.38
CA LYS A 26 -4.56 3.64 20.50
C LYS A 26 -5.37 2.84 19.47
N ARG A 27 -5.43 1.50 19.57
CA ARG A 27 -6.06 0.59 18.59
C ARG A 27 -5.77 1.04 17.16
N LYS A 28 -4.50 1.11 16.76
CA LYS A 28 -4.10 1.49 15.41
C LYS A 28 -3.83 0.24 14.56
N LYS A 29 -3.93 0.40 13.24
CA LYS A 29 -3.72 -0.66 12.25
C LYS A 29 -2.78 -0.14 11.16
N THR A 30 -1.86 -1.00 10.72
CA THR A 30 -0.84 -0.63 9.75
C THR A 30 -1.10 -1.32 8.42
N LEU A 31 -1.35 -0.53 7.38
CA LEU A 31 -1.36 -1.00 6.00
C LEU A 31 0.04 -0.88 5.41
N VAL A 32 0.36 -1.74 4.44
CA VAL A 32 1.66 -1.72 3.75
C VAL A 32 1.42 -1.70 2.24
N CYS A 33 1.96 -0.71 1.55
CA CYS A 33 2.04 -0.66 0.10
C CYS A 33 3.42 -1.13 -0.34
N LEU A 34 3.47 -2.18 -1.15
CA LEU A 34 4.67 -2.68 -1.80
C LEU A 34 4.61 -2.34 -3.28
N ALA A 35 5.59 -1.62 -3.78
CA ALA A 35 5.83 -1.43 -5.20
C ALA A 35 7.09 -2.21 -5.57
N SER A 36 7.02 -3.10 -6.57
CA SER A 36 8.13 -3.98 -6.92
C SER A 36 8.39 -4.06 -8.42
N GLY A 37 9.62 -4.43 -8.78
CA GLY A 37 10.00 -4.74 -10.16
C GLY A 37 10.13 -3.52 -11.07
N PHE A 38 10.38 -2.32 -10.53
CA PHE A 38 10.50 -1.10 -11.33
C PHE A 38 11.94 -0.71 -11.62
N TYR A 39 12.15 0.07 -12.68
CA TYR A 39 13.45 0.61 -13.04
C TYR A 39 13.33 1.83 -13.97
N PRO A 40 14.12 2.90 -13.79
CA PRO A 40 14.95 3.28 -12.63
C PRO A 40 14.20 3.42 -11.30
N ASP A 41 14.98 3.64 -10.25
CA ASP A 41 14.58 3.73 -8.84
C ASP A 41 13.76 4.98 -8.48
N HIS A 42 13.57 5.91 -9.42
CA HIS A 42 12.86 7.17 -9.20
C HIS A 42 11.34 6.95 -9.17
N VAL A 43 10.81 6.72 -7.98
CA VAL A 43 9.38 6.61 -7.69
C VAL A 43 8.97 7.48 -6.51
N SER A 44 7.70 7.89 -6.49
CA SER A 44 7.07 8.55 -5.34
C SER A 44 5.80 7.82 -4.94
N VAL A 45 5.64 7.56 -3.64
CA VAL A 45 4.48 6.87 -3.09
C VAL A 45 3.60 7.83 -2.31
N SER A 46 2.29 7.82 -2.55
CA SER A 46 1.31 8.63 -1.82
C SER A 46 0.12 7.79 -1.38
N TRP A 47 -0.59 8.27 -0.36
CA TRP A 47 -1.76 7.61 0.20
C TRP A 47 -2.99 8.49 0.13
N GLN A 48 -4.14 7.87 -0.08
CA GLN A 48 -5.44 8.49 0.07
C GLN A 48 -6.35 7.61 0.93
N VAL A 49 -7.20 8.26 1.73
CA VAL A 49 -8.28 7.62 2.47
C VAL A 49 -9.59 8.26 2.02
N ASN A 50 -10.50 7.47 1.47
CA ASN A 50 -11.78 7.94 0.92
C ASN A 50 -11.62 9.05 -0.14
N GLY A 51 -10.56 8.99 -0.94
CA GLY A 51 -10.25 9.99 -1.96
C GLY A 51 -9.52 11.24 -1.44
N GLU A 52 -9.31 11.36 -0.12
CA GLU A 52 -8.56 12.47 0.46
C GLU A 52 -7.09 12.08 0.68
N GLY A 53 -6.16 12.92 0.22
CA GLY A 53 -4.73 12.72 0.43
C GLY A 53 -4.36 12.73 1.91
N VAL A 54 -3.60 11.73 2.36
CA VAL A 54 -3.15 11.63 3.75
C VAL A 54 -1.62 11.56 3.84
N THR A 55 -1.08 12.27 4.83
CA THR A 55 0.34 12.23 5.21
C THR A 55 0.53 11.79 6.65
N GLU A 56 -0.51 11.91 7.49
CA GLU A 56 -0.47 11.47 8.87
C GLU A 56 -0.36 9.94 8.96
N GLY A 57 0.63 9.45 9.72
CA GLY A 57 0.86 8.02 9.89
C GLY A 57 1.49 7.34 8.67
N VAL A 58 1.85 8.11 7.63
CA VAL A 58 2.59 7.61 6.47
C VAL A 58 4.07 7.52 6.80
N ALA A 59 4.68 6.37 6.48
CA ALA A 59 6.11 6.15 6.55
C ALA A 59 6.56 5.37 5.31
N THR A 60 7.23 6.06 4.38
CA THR A 60 7.79 5.46 3.16
C THR A 60 9.28 5.20 3.37
N ASP A 61 9.77 4.09 2.84
CA ASP A 61 11.21 3.78 2.84
C ASP A 61 11.99 4.91 2.17
N SER A 62 13.15 5.26 2.72
CA SER A 62 13.95 6.41 2.26
C SER A 62 14.55 6.23 0.87
N ALA A 63 14.67 4.99 0.39
CA ALA A 63 15.19 4.65 -0.92
C ALA A 63 14.59 3.33 -1.40
N ALA A 64 14.48 3.18 -2.72
CA ALA A 64 14.14 1.89 -3.31
C ALA A 64 15.32 0.92 -3.17
N LEU A 65 15.01 -0.33 -2.84
CA LEU A 65 16.00 -1.39 -2.65
C LEU A 65 16.15 -2.18 -3.95
N GLN A 66 17.39 -2.32 -4.41
CA GLN A 66 17.69 -3.18 -5.55
C GLN A 66 17.59 -4.65 -5.13
N GLN A 67 16.85 -5.45 -5.90
CA GLN A 67 16.80 -6.88 -5.69
C GLN A 67 18.17 -7.52 -6.01
N LYS A 68 18.65 -8.40 -5.13
CA LYS A 68 20.01 -8.96 -5.23
C LYS A 68 20.17 -9.77 -6.52
N GLY A 69 21.07 -9.33 -7.39
CA GLY A 69 21.33 -9.98 -8.68
C GLY A 69 20.37 -9.56 -9.80
N GLU A 70 19.47 -8.63 -9.53
CA GLU A 70 18.54 -8.10 -10.52
C GLU A 70 18.76 -6.60 -10.76
N ARG A 71 18.28 -6.12 -11.89
CA ARG A 71 18.30 -4.69 -12.27
C ARG A 71 17.11 -3.90 -11.71
N PHE A 72 16.19 -4.56 -11.02
CA PHE A 72 14.92 -3.99 -10.59
C PHE A 72 14.96 -3.55 -9.13
N TYR A 73 14.08 -2.60 -8.82
CA TYR A 73 13.94 -1.99 -7.51
C TYR A 73 12.56 -2.25 -6.92
N ASP A 74 12.52 -2.29 -5.60
CA ASP A 74 11.30 -2.36 -4.80
C ASP A 74 11.28 -1.22 -3.76
N ILE A 75 10.10 -0.72 -3.41
CA ILE A 75 9.93 0.25 -2.32
C ILE A 75 8.68 -0.08 -1.51
N THR A 76 8.76 0.14 -0.20
CA THR A 76 7.62 -0.05 0.70
C THR A 76 7.18 1.29 1.29
N SER A 77 5.86 1.48 1.42
CA SER A 77 5.26 2.53 2.22
C SER A 77 4.27 1.96 3.22
N ARG A 78 4.19 2.55 4.40
CA ARG A 78 3.32 2.11 5.49
C ARG A 78 2.35 3.23 5.82
N LEU A 79 1.10 2.88 6.10
CA LEU A 79 0.09 3.82 6.57
C LEU A 79 -0.52 3.31 7.87
N ARG A 80 -0.34 4.05 8.96
CA ARG A 80 -0.87 3.71 10.29
C ARG A 80 -2.14 4.53 10.58
N VAL A 81 -3.28 3.86 10.64
CA VAL A 81 -4.61 4.48 10.85
C VAL A 81 -5.30 3.99 12.12
N PRO A 82 -6.28 4.73 12.65
CA PRO A 82 -7.18 4.24 13.68
C PRO A 82 -7.94 2.97 13.25
N GLU A 83 -8.16 2.03 14.18
CA GLU A 83 -8.92 0.79 13.93
C GLU A 83 -10.35 1.05 13.50
N GLU A 84 -10.97 2.14 13.96
CA GLU A 84 -12.31 2.58 13.53
C GLU A 84 -12.35 2.89 12.03
N LYS A 85 -11.33 3.58 11.49
CA LYS A 85 -11.23 3.86 10.05
C LYS A 85 -10.93 2.57 9.30
N TRP A 86 -10.00 1.76 9.81
CA TRP A 86 -9.65 0.48 9.20
C TRP A 86 -10.85 -0.50 9.11
N SER A 87 -11.61 -0.64 10.20
CA SER A 87 -12.68 -1.63 10.32
C SER A 87 -13.97 -1.17 9.67
N ASN A 88 -14.08 0.11 9.31
CA ASN A 88 -15.23 0.63 8.60
C ASN A 88 -15.26 0.08 7.16
N PRO A 89 -16.28 -0.69 6.78
CA PRO A 89 -16.37 -1.30 5.45
C PRO A 89 -16.51 -0.27 4.31
N SER A 90 -16.89 0.97 4.63
CA SER A 90 -16.95 2.07 3.68
C SER A 90 -15.61 2.80 3.51
N SER A 91 -14.59 2.48 4.32
CA SER A 91 -13.28 3.11 4.19
C SER A 91 -12.48 2.52 3.04
N GLN A 92 -11.99 3.42 2.19
CA GLN A 92 -11.20 3.13 1.01
C GLN A 92 -9.77 3.63 1.25
N PHE A 93 -8.79 2.72 1.18
CA PHE A 93 -7.37 3.05 1.28
C PHE A 93 -6.72 2.87 -0.08
N THR A 94 -6.09 3.91 -0.60
CA THR A 94 -5.46 3.92 -1.91
C THR A 94 -3.99 4.26 -1.76
N CYS A 95 -3.12 3.44 -2.35
CA CYS A 95 -1.69 3.75 -2.51
C CYS A 95 -1.42 4.06 -3.98
N SER A 96 -0.79 5.20 -4.27
CA SER A 96 -0.45 5.61 -5.63
C SER A 96 1.07 5.72 -5.79
N VAL A 97 1.59 5.23 -6.92
CA VAL A 97 3.04 5.21 -7.19
C VAL A 97 3.34 5.94 -8.49
N SER A 98 3.92 7.13 -8.38
CA SER A 98 4.37 7.93 -9.53
C SER A 98 5.77 7.48 -9.97
N PHE A 99 6.02 7.41 -11.27
CA PHE A 99 7.25 6.87 -11.87
C PHE A 99 7.79 7.79 -12.97
N PHE A 100 9.10 7.75 -13.25
CA PHE A 100 9.79 8.74 -14.10
C PHE A 100 9.32 8.77 -15.57
N ASN A 101 8.84 7.65 -16.12
CA ASN A 101 8.40 7.55 -17.52
C ASN A 101 6.87 7.78 -17.69
N GLY A 102 6.28 8.56 -16.78
CA GLY A 102 4.85 8.83 -16.69
C GLY A 102 4.23 8.33 -15.39
N THR A 103 3.12 8.94 -14.97
CA THR A 103 2.42 8.58 -13.73
C THR A 103 1.60 7.30 -13.93
N VAL A 104 1.99 6.20 -13.29
CA VAL A 104 1.12 5.02 -13.14
C VAL A 104 0.21 5.26 -11.94
N ASN A 105 -0.96 5.84 -12.18
CA ASN A 105 -2.00 5.90 -11.16
C ASN A 105 -2.62 4.51 -11.01
N LEU A 106 -2.07 3.68 -10.12
CA LEU A 106 -2.75 2.46 -9.73
C LEU A 106 -3.65 2.77 -8.54
N CYS A 107 -4.96 2.76 -8.78
CA CYS A 107 -5.98 2.82 -7.75
C CYS A 107 -6.52 1.41 -7.57
N LEU A 108 -6.33 0.81 -6.40
CA LEU A 108 -6.98 -0.44 -6.03
C LEU A 108 -7.44 -0.37 -4.58
N VAL A 109 -8.72 -0.70 -4.40
CA VAL A 109 -9.51 -0.61 -3.17
C VAL A 109 -10.19 -1.96 -3.01
N THR A 110 -10.02 -2.71 -1.94
CA THR A 110 -10.72 -2.59 -0.65
C THR A 110 -10.02 -3.59 0.25
N VAL A 111 -9.57 -3.20 1.44
CA VAL A 111 -9.11 -4.22 2.36
C VAL A 111 -10.31 -4.82 3.05
N THR A 112 -10.58 -6.09 2.76
CA THR A 112 -11.56 -6.84 3.55
C THR A 112 -10.91 -7.17 4.89
N GLN A 113 -11.69 -6.92 5.95
CA GLN A 113 -11.36 -6.98 7.37
C GLN A 113 -10.38 -8.10 7.77
N CYS A 114 -9.66 -7.89 8.88
CA CYS A 114 -8.96 -8.93 9.64
C CYS A 114 -9.86 -10.19 9.70
N ALA A 115 -9.53 -11.24 8.94
CA ALA A 115 -10.42 -12.36 8.71
C ALA A 115 -10.74 -13.10 10.02
N GLY A 116 -11.89 -12.78 10.61
CA GLY A 116 -12.63 -13.63 11.54
C GLY A 116 -13.74 -14.42 10.85
N THR A 117 -14.18 -14.04 9.65
CA THR A 117 -15.14 -14.82 8.86
C THR A 117 -14.97 -14.56 7.38
N LEU A 118 -14.82 -15.66 6.65
CA LEU A 118 -14.62 -15.78 5.21
C LEU A 118 -15.76 -15.11 4.41
N ARG A 119 -15.47 -14.07 3.62
CA ARG A 119 -16.07 -13.87 2.29
C ARG A 119 -15.08 -13.15 1.38
N LEU A 120 -14.28 -13.94 0.66
CA LEU A 120 -13.57 -13.45 -0.51
C LEU A 120 -14.61 -12.92 -1.50
N ARG A 121 -14.69 -11.61 -1.69
CA ARG A 121 -15.21 -11.06 -2.94
C ARG A 121 -13.99 -10.74 -3.79
N ARG A 122 -13.71 -11.62 -4.75
CA ARG A 122 -12.90 -11.26 -5.92
C ARG A 122 -13.65 -10.11 -6.60
N ILE A 123 -13.15 -8.90 -6.45
CA ILE A 123 -13.49 -7.81 -7.36
C ILE A 123 -12.17 -7.29 -7.88
N SER A 124 -11.72 -7.93 -8.96
CA SER A 124 -10.78 -7.32 -9.88
C SER A 124 -11.54 -6.17 -10.53
N SER A 125 -11.46 -4.96 -9.99
CA SER A 125 -11.85 -3.77 -10.74
C SER A 125 -10.60 -2.97 -11.02
N VAL A 126 -10.19 -3.05 -12.28
CA VAL A 126 -9.37 -2.04 -12.92
C VAL A 126 -10.17 -0.72 -12.86
N CYS A 127 -9.50 0.40 -12.58
CA CYS A 127 -10.06 1.72 -12.89
C CYS A 127 -10.04 1.94 -14.40
#